data_AF-A0A6N7AQL2-F1
#
_entry.id   AF-A0A6N7AQL2-F1
#
_cell.length_a   1.000
_cell.length_b   1.000
_cell.length_c   1.000
_cell.angle_alpha   90.00
_cell.angle_beta   90.00
_cell.angle_gamma   90.00
#
_symmetry.space_group_name_H-M   'P 1'
#
loop_
_entity.id
_entity.type
_entity.pdbx_description
1 polymer ?
#
loop_
_entity_poly.entity_id
_entity_poly.type
_entity_poly.pdbx_seq_one_letter_code
_entity_poly.pdbx_strand_id
1 'polypeptide(L)'
;MKKRKFIQYSITVGALLIATAHLIWPSLSIDGVVAILIIIALVPWLSPLFKSLELPGGLKFEFQELEKVGQEARAAGLIKEGTTQSEQDEYSFLSVAEFNPNLALTGLRIEIEKSLRKLAAENNINPSRKGLRALMNELSKGQLLTSRERSTLEDMITALNEAAHGERFDPRVANWVIEIGPKILASLDGKIQKRVVARDSSSPHNMDTWGHEKSEKALLSLARLVDTIKAEYVDNPELQDKFFEQLSPAIWNTSKLYSFFNDTEWQTEDRDIIMREGIQGFEKLKHRYNRA
;
A
#
# COMPACT_ATOMS: atom_id res chain seq x y z
N MET A 1 -32.73 -30.94 11.13
CA MET A 1 -33.29 -31.22 9.78
C MET A 1 -34.65 -31.95 9.79
N LYS A 2 -34.84 -33.05 10.55
CA LYS A 2 -36.09 -33.84 10.53
C LYS A 2 -37.38 -33.06 10.87
N LYS A 3 -37.35 -32.17 11.89
CA LYS A 3 -38.54 -31.39 12.32
C LYS A 3 -39.04 -30.39 11.27
N ARG A 4 -38.14 -29.77 10.48
CA ARG A 4 -38.52 -28.76 9.46
C ARG A 4 -39.19 -29.40 8.24
N LYS A 5 -38.69 -30.56 7.79
CA LYS A 5 -39.33 -31.35 6.73
C LYS A 5 -40.69 -31.90 7.16
N PHE A 6 -40.81 -32.34 8.41
CA PHE A 6 -42.08 -32.81 8.98
C PHE A 6 -43.18 -31.72 8.91
N ILE A 7 -42.88 -30.49 9.35
CA ILE A 7 -43.83 -29.37 9.28
C ILE A 7 -44.21 -29.04 7.83
N GLN A 8 -43.25 -29.04 6.90
CA GLN A 8 -43.53 -28.80 5.48
C GLN A 8 -44.46 -29.87 4.89
N TYR A 9 -44.22 -31.16 5.18
CA TYR A 9 -45.10 -32.24 4.73
C TYR A 9 -46.48 -32.17 5.38
N SER A 10 -46.57 -31.88 6.68
CA SER A 10 -47.88 -31.74 7.36
C SER A 10 -48.72 -30.60 6.77
N ILE A 11 -48.11 -29.47 6.42
CA ILE A 11 -48.81 -28.34 5.79
C ILE A 11 -49.29 -28.73 4.38
N THR A 12 -48.45 -29.38 3.57
CA THR A 12 -48.83 -29.83 2.22
C THR A 12 -49.93 -30.89 2.24
N VAL A 13 -49.86 -31.87 3.15
CA VAL A 13 -50.90 -32.89 3.32
C VAL A 13 -52.21 -32.25 3.78
N GLY A 14 -52.17 -31.32 4.74
CA GLY A 14 -53.35 -30.58 5.19
C GLY A 14 -54.01 -29.79 4.06
N ALA A 15 -53.22 -29.08 3.25
CA ALA A 15 -53.73 -28.33 2.10
C ALA A 15 -54.35 -29.25 1.03
N LEU A 16 -53.74 -30.41 0.75
CA LEU A 16 -54.25 -31.38 -0.22
C LEU A 16 -55.57 -32.02 0.24
N LEU A 17 -55.70 -32.32 1.53
CA LEU A 17 -56.93 -32.84 2.12
C LEU A 17 -58.08 -31.83 2.03
N ILE A 18 -57.81 -30.54 2.29
CA ILE A 18 -58.81 -29.47 2.15
C ILE A 18 -59.23 -29.30 0.69
N ALA A 19 -58.28 -29.34 -0.26
CA ALA A 19 -58.58 -29.28 -1.69
C ALA A 19 -59.40 -30.48 -2.18
N THR A 20 -59.13 -31.69 -1.65
CA THR A 20 -59.86 -32.91 -1.99
C THR A 20 -61.27 -32.92 -1.39
N ALA A 21 -61.41 -32.46 -0.15
CA ALA A 21 -62.72 -32.28 0.48
C ALA A 21 -63.60 -31.28 -0.30
N HIS A 22 -63.00 -30.24 -0.87
CA HIS A 22 -63.69 -29.28 -1.73
C HIS A 22 -64.13 -29.89 -3.08
N LEU A 23 -63.34 -30.82 -3.64
CA LEU A 23 -63.67 -31.54 -4.88
C LEU A 23 -64.89 -32.46 -4.71
N ILE A 24 -65.11 -32.97 -3.50
CA ILE A 24 -66.23 -33.85 -3.16
C ILE A 24 -67.49 -33.04 -2.77
N TRP A 25 -67.31 -31.81 -2.27
CA TRP A 25 -68.41 -30.87 -1.96
C TRP A 25 -68.32 -29.58 -2.80
N PRO A 26 -68.80 -29.63 -4.06
CA PRO A 26 -68.71 -28.51 -5.00
C PRO A 26 -69.62 -27.31 -4.68
N SER A 27 -70.37 -27.34 -3.57
CA SER A 27 -71.18 -26.19 -3.10
C SER A 27 -70.38 -25.18 -2.28
N LEU A 28 -69.11 -25.45 -1.96
CA LEU A 28 -68.22 -24.42 -1.43
C LEU A 28 -67.75 -23.52 -2.57
N SER A 29 -68.04 -22.23 -2.49
CA SER A 29 -67.40 -21.21 -3.33
C SER A 29 -65.88 -21.25 -3.11
N ILE A 30 -65.11 -21.03 -4.18
CA ILE A 30 -63.68 -20.69 -4.03
C ILE A 30 -63.63 -19.28 -3.45
N ASP A 31 -63.86 -19.16 -2.15
CA ASP A 31 -63.75 -17.91 -1.43
C ASP A 31 -62.28 -17.56 -1.23
N GLY A 32 -61.98 -16.27 -1.05
CA GLY A 32 -60.63 -15.76 -0.82
C GLY A 32 -59.87 -16.49 0.30
N VAL A 33 -60.59 -17.17 1.20
CA VAL A 33 -60.04 -18.09 2.21
C VAL A 33 -59.24 -19.24 1.58
N VAL A 34 -59.74 -19.89 0.51
CA VAL A 34 -59.04 -20.96 -0.19
C VAL A 34 -57.79 -20.43 -0.89
N ALA A 35 -57.86 -19.24 -1.49
CA ALA A 35 -56.71 -18.59 -2.12
C ALA A 35 -55.61 -18.26 -1.09
N ILE A 36 -55.98 -17.74 0.07
CA ILE A 36 -55.06 -17.44 1.18
C ILE A 36 -54.41 -18.73 1.71
N LEU A 37 -55.17 -19.81 1.88
CA LEU A 37 -54.65 -21.10 2.34
C LEU A 37 -53.63 -21.70 1.36
N ILE A 38 -53.86 -21.54 0.04
CA ILE A 38 -52.90 -21.96 -1.00
C ILE A 38 -51.62 -21.12 -0.91
N ILE A 39 -51.71 -19.80 -0.76
CA ILE A 39 -50.53 -18.93 -0.60
C ILE A 39 -49.73 -19.32 0.64
N ILE A 40 -50.41 -19.52 1.79
CA ILE A 40 -49.76 -19.94 3.04
C ILE A 40 -49.12 -21.33 2.89
N ALA A 41 -49.71 -22.24 2.10
CA ALA A 41 -49.13 -23.56 1.83
C ALA A 41 -47.88 -23.51 0.93
N LEU A 42 -47.78 -22.50 0.05
CA LEU A 42 -46.64 -22.32 -0.85
C LEU A 42 -45.46 -21.57 -0.19
N VAL A 43 -45.70 -20.67 0.76
CA VAL A 43 -44.66 -19.87 1.44
C VAL A 43 -43.52 -20.72 2.06
N PRO A 44 -43.78 -21.85 2.76
CA PRO A 44 -42.73 -22.71 3.31
C PRO A 44 -41.80 -23.32 2.27
N TRP A 45 -42.25 -23.42 1.02
CA TRP A 45 -41.51 -23.96 -0.12
C TRP A 45 -40.77 -22.88 -0.92
N LEU A 46 -41.08 -21.59 -0.70
CA LEU A 46 -40.32 -20.46 -1.27
C LEU A 46 -39.04 -20.15 -0.46
N SER A 47 -38.93 -20.60 0.79
CA SER A 47 -37.75 -20.36 1.65
C SER A 47 -36.40 -20.78 1.02
N PRO A 48 -36.28 -21.91 0.30
CA PRO A 48 -35.06 -22.27 -0.43
C PRO A 48 -34.70 -21.31 -1.57
N LEU A 49 -35.67 -20.62 -2.19
CA LEU A 49 -35.42 -19.67 -3.28
C LEU A 49 -34.77 -18.37 -2.79
N PHE A 50 -35.12 -17.94 -1.56
CA PHE A 50 -34.41 -16.84 -0.89
C PHE A 50 -32.99 -17.24 -0.50
N LYS A 51 -32.77 -18.53 -0.19
CA LYS A 51 -31.42 -19.07 0.09
C LYS A 51 -30.58 -19.28 -1.15
N SER A 52 -31.16 -19.52 -2.32
CA SER A 52 -30.40 -19.57 -3.58
C SER A 52 -29.95 -18.18 -4.07
N LEU A 53 -30.41 -17.09 -3.44
CA LEU A 53 -29.78 -15.77 -3.53
C LEU A 53 -28.56 -15.62 -2.60
N GLU A 54 -28.41 -16.51 -1.62
CA GLU A 54 -27.26 -16.63 -0.72
C GLU A 54 -26.33 -17.74 -1.26
N LEU A 55 -25.72 -17.50 -2.42
CA LEU A 55 -24.66 -18.36 -2.96
C LEU A 55 -23.43 -18.38 -2.01
N PRO A 56 -22.62 -19.46 -2.02
CA PRO A 56 -21.34 -19.46 -1.33
C PRO A 56 -20.45 -18.35 -1.92
N GLY A 57 -20.14 -17.30 -1.14
CA GLY A 57 -19.44 -16.10 -1.63
C GLY A 57 -20.35 -14.96 -2.11
N GLY A 58 -21.53 -14.77 -1.52
CA GLY A 58 -22.47 -13.74 -1.99
C GLY A 58 -21.95 -12.29 -1.90
N LEU A 59 -22.25 -11.46 -2.91
CA LEU A 59 -21.90 -10.02 -3.04
C LEU A 59 -22.06 -9.18 -1.76
N LYS A 60 -23.11 -9.44 -0.98
CA LYS A 60 -23.39 -8.70 0.25
C LYS A 60 -22.32 -8.96 1.32
N PHE A 61 -21.79 -10.18 1.36
CA PHE A 61 -20.73 -10.56 2.28
C PHE A 61 -19.40 -9.97 1.85
N GLU A 62 -19.04 -10.03 0.57
CA GLU A 62 -17.82 -9.42 0.01
C GLU A 62 -17.77 -7.90 0.26
N PHE A 63 -18.87 -7.18 0.01
CA PHE A 63 -18.92 -5.75 0.30
C PHE A 63 -18.83 -5.44 1.82
N GLN A 64 -19.44 -6.28 2.67
CA GLN A 64 -19.34 -6.12 4.12
C GLN A 64 -17.89 -6.31 4.61
N GLU A 65 -17.15 -7.23 4.02
CA GLU A 65 -15.72 -7.42 4.33
C GLU A 65 -14.90 -6.21 3.87
N LEU A 66 -15.14 -5.68 2.66
CA LEU A 66 -14.51 -4.44 2.19
C LEU A 66 -14.80 -3.25 3.10
N GLU A 67 -16.05 -3.09 3.53
CA GLU A 67 -16.46 -2.03 4.45
C GLU A 67 -15.75 -2.18 5.81
N LYS A 68 -15.69 -3.41 6.33
CA LYS A 68 -15.01 -3.73 7.58
C LYS A 68 -13.51 -3.41 7.52
N VAL A 69 -12.80 -3.87 6.49
CA VAL A 69 -11.36 -3.57 6.36
C VAL A 69 -11.11 -2.08 6.12
N GLY A 70 -12.04 -1.37 5.48
CA GLY A 70 -11.99 0.09 5.34
C GLY A 70 -12.10 0.82 6.69
N GLN A 71 -12.99 0.36 7.58
CA GLN A 71 -13.11 0.88 8.94
C GLN A 71 -11.86 0.57 9.78
N GLU A 72 -11.35 -0.65 9.67
CA GLU A 72 -10.10 -1.05 10.33
C GLU A 72 -8.92 -0.22 9.83
N ALA A 73 -8.86 0.11 8.53
CA ALA A 73 -7.83 0.96 7.94
C ALA A 73 -7.87 2.39 8.49
N ARG A 74 -9.06 2.97 8.67
CA ARG A 74 -9.23 4.25 9.39
C ARG A 74 -8.71 4.14 10.81
N ALA A 75 -9.13 3.10 11.54
CA ALA A 75 -8.73 2.90 12.93
C ALA A 75 -7.23 2.58 13.10
N ALA A 76 -6.60 2.00 12.08
CA ALA A 76 -5.17 1.72 12.02
C ALA A 76 -4.32 2.96 11.68
N GLY A 77 -4.95 4.04 11.20
CA GLY A 77 -4.26 5.25 10.75
C GLY A 77 -3.79 5.22 9.30
N LEU A 78 -4.19 4.21 8.51
CA LEU A 78 -3.94 4.11 7.06
C LEU A 78 -4.81 5.06 6.25
N ILE A 79 -5.88 5.59 6.83
CA ILE A 79 -6.77 6.55 6.20
C ILE A 79 -6.91 7.74 7.15
N LYS A 80 -6.40 8.90 6.74
CA LYS A 80 -6.55 10.16 7.48
C LYS A 80 -7.68 10.99 6.88
N GLU A 81 -8.54 11.53 7.73
CA GLU A 81 -9.58 12.46 7.28
C GLU A 81 -8.95 13.83 6.98
N GLY A 82 -9.29 14.40 5.82
CA GLY A 82 -8.73 15.68 5.37
C GLY A 82 -7.51 15.58 4.44
N THR A 83 -7.09 14.38 4.02
CA THR A 83 -6.13 14.25 2.91
C THR A 83 -6.78 14.78 1.63
N THR A 84 -6.38 15.97 1.22
CA THR A 84 -6.93 16.67 0.05
C THR A 84 -6.67 15.87 -1.23
N GLN A 85 -7.64 15.90 -2.13
CA GLN A 85 -7.75 15.16 -3.39
C GLN A 85 -6.62 15.40 -4.44
N SER A 86 -5.52 16.05 -4.09
CA SER A 86 -4.53 16.57 -5.05
C SER A 86 -3.67 15.51 -5.76
N GLU A 87 -3.85 14.22 -5.46
CA GLU A 87 -3.22 13.09 -6.17
C GLU A 87 -4.25 12.05 -6.64
N GLN A 88 -5.55 12.40 -6.68
CA GLN A 88 -6.62 11.47 -7.10
C GLN A 88 -6.64 11.15 -8.60
N ASP A 89 -5.92 11.90 -9.43
CA ASP A 89 -5.97 11.77 -10.89
C ASP A 89 -4.94 10.79 -11.50
N GLU A 90 -4.11 10.11 -10.70
CA GLU A 90 -2.96 9.37 -11.25
C GLU A 90 -3.17 7.84 -11.38
N TYR A 91 -4.16 7.25 -10.71
CA TYR A 91 -4.29 5.79 -10.69
C TYR A 91 -5.21 5.24 -11.80
N SER A 92 -4.65 4.40 -12.66
CA SER A 92 -5.35 3.80 -13.80
C SER A 92 -6.61 3.00 -13.42
N PHE A 93 -6.64 2.36 -12.24
CA PHE A 93 -7.77 1.54 -11.79
C PHE A 93 -9.05 2.36 -11.54
N LEU A 94 -8.95 3.67 -11.31
CA LEU A 94 -10.12 4.53 -11.11
C LEU A 94 -10.95 4.69 -12.39
N SER A 95 -10.28 4.72 -13.55
CA SER A 95 -10.94 4.87 -14.87
C SER A 95 -11.90 3.72 -15.19
N VAL A 96 -11.70 2.56 -14.58
CA VAL A 96 -12.52 1.36 -14.79
C VAL A 96 -13.45 1.08 -13.61
N ALA A 97 -13.40 1.84 -12.52
CA ALA A 97 -14.17 1.54 -11.30
C ALA A 97 -15.68 1.53 -11.52
N GLU A 98 -16.21 2.46 -12.31
CA GLU A 98 -17.65 2.55 -12.60
C GLU A 98 -18.14 1.47 -13.58
N PHE A 99 -17.26 0.98 -14.47
CA PHE A 99 -17.62 0.04 -15.53
C PHE A 99 -17.28 -1.41 -15.18
N ASN A 100 -16.19 -1.61 -14.44
CA ASN A 100 -15.67 -2.91 -14.02
C ASN A 100 -15.00 -2.81 -12.63
N PRO A 101 -15.79 -2.86 -11.55
CA PRO A 101 -15.32 -2.73 -10.18
C PRO A 101 -14.34 -3.82 -9.78
N ASN A 102 -14.49 -5.04 -10.31
CA ASN A 102 -13.59 -6.16 -10.01
C ASN A 102 -12.20 -5.94 -10.61
N LEU A 103 -12.15 -5.41 -11.83
CA LEU A 103 -10.89 -4.97 -12.43
C LEU A 103 -10.28 -3.82 -11.64
N ALA A 104 -11.11 -2.89 -11.14
CA ALA A 104 -10.64 -1.79 -10.30
C ALA A 104 -10.10 -2.28 -8.94
N LEU A 105 -10.73 -3.27 -8.30
CA LEU A 105 -10.24 -3.93 -7.08
C LEU A 105 -8.90 -4.63 -7.34
N THR A 106 -8.79 -5.33 -8.47
CA THR A 106 -7.54 -5.96 -8.90
C THR A 106 -6.45 -4.91 -9.09
N GLY A 107 -6.78 -3.80 -9.76
CA GLY A 107 -5.87 -2.67 -9.97
C GLY A 107 -5.43 -2.02 -8.67
N LEU A 108 -6.36 -1.78 -7.73
CA LEU A 108 -6.05 -1.26 -6.41
C LEU A 108 -5.12 -2.20 -5.63
N ARG A 109 -5.37 -3.51 -5.65
CA ARG A 109 -4.47 -4.51 -5.04
C ARG A 109 -3.06 -4.42 -5.63
N ILE A 110 -2.94 -4.29 -6.94
CA ILE A 110 -1.65 -4.17 -7.64
C ILE A 110 -0.93 -2.88 -7.21
N GLU A 111 -1.63 -1.74 -7.16
CA GLU A 111 -1.02 -0.48 -6.74
C GLU A 111 -0.59 -0.52 -5.27
N ILE A 112 -1.37 -1.14 -4.37
CA ILE A 112 -0.96 -1.34 -2.96
C ILE A 112 0.32 -2.18 -2.89
N GLU A 113 0.40 -3.28 -3.64
CA GLU A 113 1.61 -4.11 -3.68
C GLU A 113 2.82 -3.32 -4.21
N LYS A 114 2.62 -2.51 -5.25
CA LYS A 114 3.66 -1.66 -5.83
C LYS A 114 4.14 -0.60 -4.84
N SER A 115 3.24 0.10 -4.14
CA SER A 115 3.61 1.07 -3.10
C SER A 115 4.36 0.40 -1.95
N LEU A 116 3.95 -0.79 -1.50
CA LEU A 116 4.68 -1.53 -0.46
C LEU A 116 6.08 -1.96 -0.91
N ARG A 117 6.21 -2.42 -2.17
CA ARG A 117 7.52 -2.76 -2.76
C ARG A 117 8.41 -1.55 -2.90
N LYS A 118 7.86 -0.40 -3.29
CA LYS A 118 8.57 0.88 -3.38
C LYS A 118 9.03 1.35 -1.99
N LEU A 119 8.13 1.34 -1.01
CA LEU A 119 8.45 1.68 0.38
C LEU A 119 9.58 0.81 0.93
N ALA A 120 9.57 -0.50 0.63
CA ALA A 120 10.66 -1.40 1.02
C ALA A 120 11.98 -1.07 0.31
N ALA A 121 11.95 -0.87 -1.01
CA ALA A 121 13.13 -0.54 -1.80
C ALA A 121 13.81 0.74 -1.30
N GLU A 122 13.02 1.77 -1.01
CA GLU A 122 13.54 3.07 -0.54
C GLU A 122 14.09 3.01 0.90
N ASN A 123 13.78 1.96 1.65
CA ASN A 123 14.30 1.72 2.99
C ASN A 123 15.29 0.55 3.04
N ASN A 124 16.03 0.32 1.94
CA ASN A 124 17.08 -0.70 1.82
C ASN A 124 16.62 -2.16 2.07
N ILE A 125 15.31 -2.43 1.99
CA ILE A 125 14.75 -3.78 2.06
C ILE A 125 14.61 -4.31 0.64
N ASN A 126 15.36 -5.36 0.28
CA ASN A 126 15.32 -5.94 -1.06
C ASN A 126 13.95 -6.59 -1.36
N PRO A 127 13.11 -5.99 -2.26
CA PRO A 127 11.74 -6.44 -2.49
C PRO A 127 11.68 -7.66 -3.43
N SER A 128 12.67 -7.86 -4.29
CA SER A 128 12.66 -8.89 -5.34
C SER A 128 12.88 -10.31 -4.81
N ARG A 129 13.39 -10.44 -3.58
CA ARG A 129 13.67 -11.73 -2.92
C ARG A 129 12.58 -12.19 -1.96
N LYS A 130 11.48 -11.42 -1.80
CA LYS A 130 10.49 -11.63 -0.73
C LYS A 130 9.06 -11.58 -1.29
N GLY A 131 8.21 -12.47 -0.77
CA GLY A 131 6.77 -12.38 -0.96
C GLY A 131 6.17 -11.21 -0.15
N LEU A 132 4.99 -10.74 -0.55
CA LEU A 132 4.35 -9.55 0.02
C LEU A 132 4.19 -9.62 1.55
N ARG A 133 3.82 -10.79 2.09
CA ARG A 133 3.72 -11.00 3.54
C ARG A 133 5.06 -10.86 4.27
N ALA A 134 6.13 -11.43 3.71
CA ALA A 134 7.46 -11.30 4.27
C ALA A 134 7.95 -9.84 4.20
N LEU A 135 7.63 -9.13 3.11
CA LEU A 135 7.92 -7.71 2.95
C LEU A 135 7.24 -6.85 4.03
N MET A 136 5.93 -7.04 4.23
CA MET A 136 5.17 -6.31 5.25
C MET A 136 5.68 -6.60 6.67
N ASN A 137 6.15 -7.81 6.94
CA ASN A 137 6.81 -8.13 8.20
C ASN A 137 8.12 -7.35 8.40
N GLU A 138 8.90 -7.13 7.35
CA GLU A 138 10.14 -6.35 7.45
C GLU A 138 9.90 -4.85 7.55
N LEU A 139 8.94 -4.34 6.78
CA LEU A 139 8.46 -2.96 6.93
C LEU A 139 7.95 -2.70 8.35
N SER A 140 7.31 -3.69 8.98
CA SER A 140 6.87 -3.55 10.37
C SER A 140 8.01 -3.64 11.38
N LYS A 141 9.00 -4.52 11.16
CA LYS A 141 10.22 -4.58 11.98
C LYS A 141 11.02 -3.27 11.92
N GLY A 142 11.08 -2.64 10.74
CA GLY A 142 11.68 -1.32 10.53
C GLY A 142 10.81 -0.14 10.99
N GLN A 143 9.69 -0.39 11.67
CA GLN A 143 8.74 0.63 12.17
C GLN A 143 8.13 1.55 11.09
N LEU A 144 8.27 1.20 9.81
CA LEU A 144 7.62 1.91 8.69
C LEU A 144 6.11 1.63 8.63
N LEU A 145 5.74 0.43 9.07
CA LEU A 145 4.35 0.03 9.32
C LEU A 145 4.18 -0.33 10.79
N THR A 146 3.16 0.19 11.44
CA THR A 146 2.76 -0.30 12.76
C THR A 146 2.26 -1.75 12.64
N SER A 147 2.27 -2.51 13.74
CA SER A 147 1.73 -3.88 13.73
C SER A 147 0.24 -3.91 13.35
N ARG A 148 -0.49 -2.84 13.67
CA ARG A 148 -1.90 -2.67 13.31
C ARG A 148 -2.07 -2.41 11.81
N GLU A 149 -1.30 -1.47 11.26
CA GLU A 149 -1.28 -1.20 9.81
C GLU A 149 -0.93 -2.47 9.02
N ARG A 150 0.08 -3.23 9.46
CA ARG A 150 0.47 -4.50 8.83
C ARG A 150 -0.68 -5.51 8.81
N SER A 151 -1.34 -5.73 9.94
CA SER A 151 -2.47 -6.68 10.04
C SER A 151 -3.60 -6.24 9.12
N THR A 152 -3.97 -4.96 9.15
CA THR A 152 -5.06 -4.43 8.33
C THR A 152 -4.75 -4.50 6.83
N LEU A 153 -3.50 -4.31 6.41
CA LEU A 153 -3.09 -4.52 5.02
C LEU A 153 -3.17 -5.99 4.60
N GLU A 154 -2.80 -6.93 5.47
CA GLU A 154 -2.98 -8.37 5.22
C GLU A 154 -4.47 -8.70 5.00
N ASP A 155 -5.34 -8.23 5.89
CA ASP A 155 -6.78 -8.46 5.82
C ASP A 155 -7.39 -7.81 4.56
N MET A 156 -6.95 -6.60 4.23
CA MET A 156 -7.38 -5.87 3.05
C MET A 156 -6.96 -6.56 1.74
N ILE A 157 -5.73 -7.06 1.63
CA ILE A 157 -5.28 -7.78 0.43
C ILE A 157 -6.12 -9.04 0.21
N THR A 158 -6.49 -9.74 1.28
CA THR A 158 -7.40 -10.90 1.20
C THR A 158 -8.78 -10.47 0.72
N ALA A 159 -9.39 -9.46 1.34
CA ALA A 159 -10.72 -8.97 0.98
C ALA A 159 -10.77 -8.45 -0.47
N LEU A 160 -9.75 -7.72 -0.92
CA LEU A 160 -9.64 -7.25 -2.30
C LEU A 160 -9.53 -8.41 -3.29
N ASN A 161 -8.78 -9.46 -2.94
CA ASN A 161 -8.60 -10.63 -3.79
C ASN A 161 -9.89 -11.44 -3.91
N GLU A 162 -10.62 -11.63 -2.81
CA GLU A 162 -11.90 -12.33 -2.80
C GLU A 162 -12.96 -11.54 -3.59
N ALA A 163 -13.12 -10.25 -3.31
CA ALA A 163 -14.09 -9.39 -4.01
C ALA A 163 -13.78 -9.22 -5.52
N ALA A 164 -12.50 -9.27 -5.92
CA ALA A 164 -12.13 -9.22 -7.34
C ALA A 164 -12.61 -10.44 -8.15
N HIS A 165 -12.87 -11.58 -7.49
CA HIS A 165 -13.39 -12.79 -8.11
C HIS A 165 -14.93 -12.88 -8.11
N GLY A 166 -15.64 -11.91 -7.52
CA GLY A 166 -17.10 -11.88 -7.49
C GLY A 166 -17.70 -11.87 -8.89
N GLU A 167 -18.74 -12.67 -9.16
CA GLU A 167 -19.24 -12.83 -10.55
C GLU A 167 -20.14 -11.67 -11.04
N ARG A 168 -20.53 -10.72 -10.17
CA ARG A 168 -21.54 -9.70 -10.49
C ARG A 168 -21.13 -8.29 -10.07
N PHE A 169 -21.62 -7.32 -10.83
CA PHE A 169 -21.42 -5.89 -10.61
C PHE A 169 -22.17 -5.38 -9.36
N ASP A 170 -21.44 -4.83 -8.39
CA ASP A 170 -21.99 -4.10 -7.22
C ASP A 170 -21.54 -2.63 -7.24
N PRO A 171 -22.46 -1.66 -7.43
CA PRO A 171 -22.13 -0.23 -7.42
C PRO A 171 -21.47 0.25 -6.13
N ARG A 172 -21.72 -0.42 -5.00
CA ARG A 172 -21.13 -0.05 -3.70
C ARG A 172 -19.64 -0.35 -3.66
N VAL A 173 -19.21 -1.41 -4.35
CA VAL A 173 -17.79 -1.74 -4.50
C VAL A 173 -17.08 -0.68 -5.32
N ALA A 174 -17.70 -0.21 -6.42
CA ALA A 174 -17.16 0.91 -7.21
C ALA A 174 -16.93 2.16 -6.36
N ASN A 175 -17.97 2.56 -5.60
CA ASN A 175 -17.89 3.71 -4.70
C ASN A 175 -16.81 3.53 -3.62
N TRP A 176 -16.70 2.33 -3.05
CA TRP A 176 -15.67 2.03 -2.07
C TRP A 176 -14.27 2.17 -2.67
N VAL A 177 -14.02 1.64 -3.86
CA VAL A 177 -12.71 1.75 -4.54
C VAL A 177 -12.36 3.22 -4.82
N ILE A 178 -13.32 4.00 -5.31
CA ILE A 178 -13.15 5.43 -5.61
C ILE A 178 -12.87 6.23 -4.34
N GLU A 179 -13.57 5.95 -3.24
CA GLU A 179 -13.44 6.74 -2.02
C GLU A 179 -12.25 6.32 -1.13
N ILE A 180 -12.01 5.02 -1.02
CA ILE A 180 -11.08 4.43 -0.07
C ILE A 180 -9.73 4.11 -0.71
N GLY A 181 -9.72 3.62 -1.95
CA GLY A 181 -8.50 3.21 -2.66
C GLY A 181 -7.41 4.28 -2.70
N PRO A 182 -7.70 5.50 -3.22
CA PRO A 182 -6.71 6.58 -3.27
C PRO A 182 -6.20 7.02 -1.89
N LYS A 183 -7.05 6.97 -0.85
CA LYS A 183 -6.66 7.39 0.51
C LYS A 183 -5.64 6.45 1.12
N ILE A 184 -5.78 5.14 0.88
CA ILE A 184 -4.82 4.13 1.33
C ILE A 184 -3.48 4.33 0.61
N LEU A 185 -3.52 4.50 -0.71
CA LEU A 185 -2.31 4.70 -1.51
C LEU A 185 -1.58 5.97 -1.10
N ALA A 186 -2.29 7.09 -0.94
CA ALA A 186 -1.72 8.34 -0.43
C ALA A 186 -1.08 8.17 0.96
N SER A 187 -1.65 7.33 1.83
CA SER A 187 -1.04 7.04 3.13
C SER A 187 0.22 6.18 3.03
N LEU A 188 0.27 5.23 2.10
CA LEU A 188 1.47 4.41 1.86
C LEU A 188 2.55 5.24 1.20
N ASP A 189 2.19 6.01 0.18
CA ASP A 189 3.09 6.91 -0.55
C ASP A 189 3.58 8.07 0.35
N GLY A 190 2.77 8.53 1.31
CA GLY A 190 3.21 9.50 2.32
C GLY A 190 4.22 8.94 3.33
N LYS A 191 4.34 7.61 3.47
CA LYS A 191 5.38 6.95 4.28
C LYS A 191 6.67 6.76 3.52
N ILE A 192 6.61 6.84 2.19
CA ILE A 192 7.79 6.92 1.34
C ILE A 192 8.38 8.32 1.59
N GLN A 193 9.51 8.40 2.30
CA GLN A 193 10.13 9.69 2.62
C GLN A 193 10.25 10.49 1.32
N LYS A 194 9.74 11.73 1.30
CA LYS A 194 10.10 12.68 0.24
C LYS A 194 11.61 12.93 0.37
N ARG A 195 12.43 12.09 -0.24
CA ARG A 195 13.81 12.45 -0.56
C ARG A 195 13.73 13.75 -1.33
N VAL A 196 14.50 14.74 -0.91
CA VAL A 196 14.76 15.91 -1.74
C VAL A 196 15.50 15.36 -2.96
N VAL A 197 14.76 15.10 -4.03
CA VAL A 197 15.33 14.61 -5.26
C VAL A 197 16.04 15.78 -5.92
N ALA A 198 17.35 15.67 -6.10
CA ALA A 198 18.07 16.62 -6.94
C ALA A 198 17.53 16.51 -8.36
N ARG A 199 16.93 17.60 -8.86
CA ARG A 199 16.43 17.72 -10.23
C ARG A 199 17.05 18.95 -10.88
N ASP A 200 17.30 18.86 -12.17
CA ASP A 200 17.63 20.02 -12.98
C ASP A 200 16.36 20.54 -13.68
N SER A 201 16.33 21.85 -13.91
CA SER A 201 15.35 22.54 -14.74
C SER A 201 15.14 21.90 -16.12
N SER A 202 16.18 21.25 -16.69
CA SER A 202 16.12 20.60 -17.99
C SER A 202 15.85 19.09 -17.95
N SER A 203 15.97 18.46 -16.77
CA SER A 203 15.91 17.00 -16.61
C SER A 203 15.02 16.64 -15.41
N PRO A 204 13.77 16.19 -15.64
CA PRO A 204 12.81 15.91 -14.57
C PRO A 204 13.10 14.62 -13.78
N HIS A 205 14.15 13.89 -14.13
CA HIS A 205 14.52 12.62 -13.50
C HIS A 205 15.38 12.84 -12.24
N ASN A 206 15.39 11.83 -11.36
CA ASN A 206 16.24 11.83 -10.18
C ASN A 206 17.73 11.84 -10.58
N MET A 207 18.48 12.85 -10.13
CA MET A 207 19.91 13.00 -10.40
C MET A 207 20.83 12.43 -9.30
N ASP A 208 20.32 11.67 -8.34
CA ASP A 208 21.11 11.14 -7.21
C ASP A 208 22.37 10.40 -7.67
N THR A 209 22.28 9.51 -8.66
CA THR A 209 23.43 8.78 -9.20
C THR A 209 24.49 9.71 -9.77
N TRP A 210 24.05 10.73 -10.52
CA TRP A 210 24.96 11.72 -11.09
C TRP A 210 25.58 12.59 -9.99
N GLY A 211 24.77 13.04 -9.03
CA GLY A 211 25.22 13.84 -7.90
C GLY A 211 26.22 13.12 -7.02
N HIS A 212 25.98 11.84 -6.74
CA HIS A 212 26.92 10.94 -6.06
C HIS A 212 28.25 10.89 -6.83
N GLU A 213 28.23 10.55 -8.13
CA GLU A 213 29.45 10.45 -8.93
C GLU A 213 30.25 11.77 -8.97
N LYS A 214 29.58 12.92 -9.10
CA LYS A 214 30.25 14.22 -9.19
C LYS A 214 30.80 14.68 -7.85
N SER A 215 30.03 14.55 -6.78
CA SER A 215 30.49 14.90 -5.43
C SER A 215 31.64 13.98 -4.98
N GLU A 216 31.59 12.69 -5.29
CA GLU A 216 32.69 11.75 -5.03
C GLU A 216 33.99 12.19 -5.73
N LYS A 217 33.92 12.44 -7.04
CA LYS A 217 35.09 12.84 -7.84
C LYS A 217 35.65 14.20 -7.41
N ALA A 218 34.78 15.14 -7.07
CA ALA A 218 35.19 16.44 -6.54
C ALA A 218 35.92 16.28 -5.19
N LEU A 219 35.37 15.48 -4.28
CA LEU A 219 35.96 15.27 -2.96
C LEU A 219 37.30 14.53 -3.05
N LEU A 220 37.39 13.51 -3.89
CA LEU A 220 38.65 12.81 -4.18
C LEU A 220 39.71 13.75 -4.78
N SER A 221 39.31 14.68 -5.65
CA SER A 221 40.26 15.65 -6.23
C SER A 221 40.79 16.62 -5.17
N LEU A 222 39.93 17.07 -4.25
CA LEU A 222 40.36 17.89 -3.11
C LEU A 222 41.27 17.11 -2.16
N ALA A 223 40.96 15.84 -1.89
CA ALA A 223 41.78 14.95 -1.08
C ALA A 223 43.19 14.75 -1.67
N ARG A 224 43.30 14.61 -3.00
CA ARG A 224 44.59 14.58 -3.70
C ARG A 224 45.36 15.88 -3.54
N LEU A 225 44.67 17.03 -3.63
CA LEU A 225 45.30 18.34 -3.47
C LEU A 225 45.86 18.52 -2.05
N VAL A 226 45.16 18.03 -1.02
CA VAL A 226 45.70 17.98 0.35
C VAL A 226 47.03 17.23 0.39
N ASP A 227 47.11 16.04 -0.21
CA ASP A 227 48.34 15.25 -0.22
C ASP A 227 49.47 15.92 -1.01
N THR A 228 49.16 16.55 -2.16
CA THR A 228 50.13 17.35 -2.92
C THR A 228 50.69 18.50 -2.09
N ILE A 229 49.83 19.29 -1.43
CA ILE A 229 50.27 20.41 -0.59
C ILE A 229 51.16 19.90 0.55
N LYS A 230 50.81 18.77 1.18
CA LYS A 230 51.64 18.16 2.24
C LYS A 230 53.01 17.74 1.74
N ALA A 231 53.07 17.17 0.53
CA ALA A 231 54.33 16.72 -0.05
C ALA A 231 55.22 17.88 -0.50
N GLU A 232 54.64 18.90 -1.15
CA GLU A 232 55.41 20.02 -1.73
C GLU A 232 55.85 21.06 -0.70
N TYR A 233 55.06 21.27 0.36
CA TYR A 233 55.31 22.29 1.37
C TYR A 233 55.67 21.72 2.74
N VAL A 234 56.23 20.51 2.79
CA VAL A 234 56.60 19.82 4.04
C VAL A 234 57.56 20.67 4.90
N ASP A 235 58.44 21.44 4.26
CA ASP A 235 59.43 22.30 4.91
C ASP A 235 58.93 23.75 5.11
N ASN A 236 57.68 24.05 4.77
CA ASN A 236 57.08 25.39 4.93
C ASN A 236 55.67 25.32 5.57
N PRO A 237 55.59 25.10 6.89
CA PRO A 237 54.32 24.95 7.60
C PRO A 237 53.40 26.18 7.50
N GLU A 238 53.95 27.40 7.52
CA GLU A 238 53.14 28.62 7.42
C GLU A 238 52.40 28.71 6.07
N LEU A 239 53.07 28.31 4.99
CA LEU A 239 52.47 28.32 3.65
C LEU A 239 51.47 27.18 3.50
N GLN A 240 51.77 26.02 4.07
CA GLN A 240 50.85 24.89 4.14
C GLN A 240 49.55 25.26 4.87
N ASP A 241 49.64 25.91 6.03
CA ASP A 241 48.48 26.35 6.81
C ASP A 241 47.60 27.33 6.03
N LYS A 242 48.21 28.31 5.32
CA LYS A 242 47.47 29.24 4.46
C LYS A 242 46.70 28.52 3.35
N PHE A 243 47.28 27.51 2.72
CA PHE A 243 46.56 26.72 1.72
C PHE A 243 45.41 25.92 2.34
N PHE A 244 45.63 25.36 3.53
CA PHE A 244 44.60 24.60 4.25
C PHE A 244 43.43 25.46 4.72
N GLU A 245 43.68 26.70 5.15
CA GLU A 245 42.62 27.67 5.45
C GLU A 245 41.71 27.93 4.23
N GLN A 246 42.30 28.03 3.04
CA GLN A 246 41.55 28.24 1.80
C GLN A 246 40.83 26.97 1.30
N LEU A 247 41.40 25.79 1.54
CA LEU A 247 40.86 24.53 1.06
C LEU A 247 39.74 23.98 1.96
N SER A 248 39.80 24.29 3.26
CA SER A 248 38.87 23.80 4.29
C SER A 248 37.39 24.07 3.95
N PRO A 249 36.96 25.26 3.50
CA PRO A 249 35.59 25.51 3.07
C PRO A 249 35.15 24.67 1.86
N ALA A 250 36.05 24.43 0.90
CA ALA A 250 35.76 23.62 -0.29
C ALA A 250 35.53 22.15 0.10
N ILE A 251 36.39 21.61 0.98
CA ILE A 251 36.25 20.25 1.49
C ILE A 251 34.98 20.11 2.35
N TRP A 252 34.68 21.11 3.18
CA TRP A 252 33.44 21.14 3.97
C TRP A 252 32.20 21.06 3.08
N ASN A 253 32.09 21.94 2.08
CA ASN A 253 30.92 21.97 1.19
C ASN A 253 30.82 20.70 0.34
N THR A 254 31.94 20.20 -0.18
CA THR A 254 31.96 19.02 -1.04
C THR A 254 31.67 17.74 -0.26
N SER A 255 32.18 17.62 0.98
CA SER A 255 31.86 16.48 1.86
C SER A 255 30.39 16.47 2.30
N LYS A 256 29.77 17.65 2.54
CA LYS A 256 28.33 17.77 2.76
C LYS A 256 27.50 17.37 1.54
N LEU A 257 27.93 17.77 0.36
CA LEU A 257 27.25 17.39 -0.88
C LEU A 257 27.38 15.87 -1.11
N TYR A 258 28.55 15.31 -0.83
CA TYR A 258 28.80 13.88 -0.92
C TYR A 258 27.94 13.09 0.07
N SER A 259 27.83 13.53 1.33
CA SER A 259 26.98 12.86 2.32
C SER A 259 25.49 12.93 1.96
N PHE A 260 25.04 14.08 1.43
CA PHE A 260 23.68 14.27 0.94
C PHE A 260 23.33 13.24 -0.14
N PHE A 261 24.18 13.07 -1.15
CA PHE A 261 23.96 12.08 -2.21
C PHE A 261 24.20 10.62 -1.78
N ASN A 262 24.80 10.38 -0.62
CA ASN A 262 24.91 9.06 0.00
C ASN A 262 23.80 8.77 1.01
N ASP A 263 22.88 9.72 1.26
CA ASP A 263 21.84 9.60 2.29
C ASP A 263 22.41 9.32 3.69
N THR A 264 23.50 10.02 4.03
CA THR A 264 24.23 9.85 5.29
C THR A 264 24.28 11.15 6.08
N GLU A 265 24.28 11.02 7.41
CA GLU A 265 24.44 12.17 8.29
C GLU A 265 25.88 12.69 8.22
N TRP A 266 26.02 13.96 7.82
CA TRP A 266 27.30 14.63 7.77
C TRP A 266 27.76 15.08 9.15
N GLN A 267 29.05 14.91 9.43
CA GLN A 267 29.70 15.29 10.68
C GLN A 267 30.86 16.26 10.39
N THR A 268 31.21 17.13 11.34
CA THR A 268 32.32 18.09 11.14
C THR A 268 33.66 17.37 10.94
N GLU A 269 33.79 16.22 11.57
CA GLU A 269 34.90 15.28 11.50
C GLU A 269 35.16 14.77 10.07
N ASP A 270 34.15 14.78 9.19
CA ASP A 270 34.28 14.34 7.81
C ASP A 270 35.13 15.30 6.98
N ARG A 271 35.11 16.60 7.30
CA ARG A 271 36.09 17.55 6.74
C ARG A 271 37.47 17.25 7.32
N ASP A 272 37.55 17.07 8.64
CA ASP A 272 38.82 16.99 9.36
C ASP A 272 39.64 15.76 8.98
N ILE A 273 38.98 14.63 8.72
CA ILE A 273 39.65 13.42 8.29
C ILE A 273 40.28 13.60 6.89
N ILE A 274 39.61 14.31 5.98
CA ILE A 274 40.16 14.64 4.65
C ILE A 274 41.34 15.61 4.78
N MET A 275 41.18 16.68 5.57
CA MET A 275 42.26 17.65 5.82
C MET A 275 43.50 16.97 6.43
N ARG A 276 43.30 16.01 7.33
CA ARG A 276 44.37 15.33 8.06
C ARG A 276 45.01 14.19 7.27
N GLU A 277 44.25 13.46 6.47
CA GLU A 277 44.71 12.19 5.88
C GLU A 277 44.59 12.15 4.34
N GLY A 278 44.13 13.22 3.70
CA GLY A 278 44.01 13.33 2.24
C GLY A 278 43.23 12.16 1.65
N ILE A 279 43.84 11.43 0.71
CA ILE A 279 43.21 10.29 0.04
C ILE A 279 42.82 9.18 1.03
N GLN A 280 43.63 8.90 2.05
CA GLN A 280 43.27 7.87 3.04
C GLN A 280 42.04 8.28 3.85
N GLY A 281 41.92 9.57 4.18
CA GLY A 281 40.74 10.10 4.86
C GLY A 281 39.49 9.96 3.99
N PHE A 282 39.63 10.16 2.68
CA PHE A 282 38.55 9.97 1.72
C PHE A 282 38.09 8.51 1.66
N GLU A 283 39.02 7.55 1.59
CA GLU A 283 38.66 6.12 1.56
C GLU A 283 37.97 5.69 2.88
N LYS A 284 38.42 6.21 4.03
CA LYS A 284 37.74 5.98 5.31
C LYS A 284 36.31 6.54 5.31
N LEU A 285 36.12 7.75 4.77
CA LEU A 285 34.80 8.37 4.66
C LEU A 285 33.89 7.59 3.72
N LYS A 286 34.38 7.22 2.54
CA LYS A 286 33.66 6.40 1.55
C LYS A 286 33.22 5.05 2.15
N HIS A 287 34.11 4.40 2.90
CA HIS A 287 33.79 3.15 3.57
C HIS A 287 32.77 3.33 4.71
N ARG A 288 32.80 4.47 5.42
CA ARG A 288 31.78 4.80 6.43
C ARG A 288 30.40 4.96 5.79
N TYR A 289 30.33 5.67 4.66
CA TYR A 289 29.06 5.95 3.99
C TYR A 289 28.48 4.73 3.28
N ASN A 290 29.31 3.84 2.74
CA ASN A 290 28.85 2.57 2.15
C ASN A 290 28.35 1.53 3.19
N ARG A 291 28.48 1.78 4.50
CA ARG A 291 28.03 0.89 5.58
C ARG A 291 26.78 1.39 6.32
N ALA A 292 26.35 2.61 6.06
CA ALA A 292 25.10 3.19 6.58
C ALA A 292 23.93 2.81 5.66
#